data_AF-A0A963RZK8-F1
#
_entry.id   AF-A0A963RZK8-F1
#
_cell.length_a   1.000
_cell.length_b   1.000
_cell.length_c   1.000
_cell.angle_alpha   90.00
_cell.angle_beta   90.00
_cell.angle_gamma   90.00
#
_symmetry.space_group_name_H-M   'P 1'
#
loop_
_entity.id
_entity.type
_entity.pdbx_description
1 polymer ?
#
loop_
_entity_poly.entity_id
_entity_poly.type
_entity_poly.pdbx_seq_one_letter_code
_entity_poly.pdbx_strand_id
1 'polypeptide(L)'
;KLVRTYTDRHGLKDLVRELLGKEISKQQQSSDWGGAELSDAQRDYAASDVRYLHGMHAVLVERLAREGRTEIAQACFDFLPTRALLDLAGWPDHDIFSHE
;
A
#
# COMPACT_ATOMS: atom_id res chain seq x y z
N LYS A 1 1.35 12.16 -4.94
CA LYS A 1 0.01 11.81 -4.40
C LYS A 1 -1.01 11.82 -5.53
N LEU A 2 -1.78 10.74 -5.74
CA LEU A 2 -2.65 10.61 -6.92
C LEU A 2 -4.10 11.05 -6.68
N VAL A 3 -4.80 10.52 -5.66
CA VAL A 3 -6.24 10.80 -5.46
C VAL A 3 -6.60 11.45 -4.12
N ARG A 4 -5.76 11.28 -3.09
CA ARG A 4 -5.96 11.87 -1.75
C ARG A 4 -4.88 12.92 -1.50
N THR A 5 -4.99 14.07 -2.15
CA THR A 5 -3.97 15.15 -2.09
C THR A 5 -4.04 15.98 -0.80
N TYR A 6 -5.18 15.98 -0.11
CA TYR A 6 -5.47 16.74 1.12
C TYR A 6 -4.90 16.14 2.40
N THR A 7 -4.19 15.02 2.33
CA THR A 7 -3.64 14.34 3.51
C THR A 7 -2.31 13.70 3.20
N ASP A 8 -1.48 13.52 4.22
CA ASP A 8 -0.21 12.76 4.16
C ASP A 8 -0.39 11.31 4.64
N ARG A 9 -1.56 10.95 5.17
CA ARG A 9 -1.82 9.61 5.73
C ARG A 9 -2.25 8.64 4.64
N HIS A 10 -1.29 7.91 4.09
CA HIS A 10 -1.51 6.91 3.01
C HIS A 10 -1.34 5.45 3.46
N GLY A 11 -1.19 5.20 4.76
CA GLY A 11 -1.11 3.83 5.27
C GLY A 11 -2.44 3.06 5.17
N LEU A 12 -2.34 1.73 5.10
CA LEU A 12 -3.48 0.81 4.95
C LEU A 12 -4.62 1.10 5.94
N LYS A 13 -4.31 1.23 7.24
CA LYS A 13 -5.32 1.52 8.28
C LYS A 13 -6.11 2.80 8.01
N ASP A 14 -5.44 3.87 7.58
CA ASP A 14 -6.10 5.14 7.32
C ASP A 14 -6.94 5.07 6.04
N LEU A 15 -6.47 4.36 5.01
CA LEU A 15 -7.23 4.11 3.78
C LEU A 15 -8.47 3.27 4.05
N VAL A 16 -8.37 2.16 4.77
CA VAL A 16 -9.50 1.30 5.11
C VAL A 16 -10.55 2.06 5.93
N ARG A 17 -10.12 2.86 6.90
CA ARG A 17 -11.03 3.69 7.71
C ARG A 17 -11.75 4.74 6.88
N GLU A 18 -11.01 5.49 6.06
CA GLU A 18 -11.60 6.58 5.29
C GLU A 18 -12.46 6.11 4.11
N LEU A 19 -12.00 5.09 3.37
CA LEU A 19 -12.66 4.65 2.15
C LEU A 19 -13.81 3.68 2.43
N LEU A 20 -13.69 2.84 3.47
CA LEU A 20 -14.63 1.74 3.74
C LEU A 20 -15.31 1.84 5.10
N GLY A 21 -14.94 2.80 5.95
CA GLY A 21 -15.50 2.95 7.30
C GLY A 21 -15.17 1.77 8.23
N LYS A 22 -14.07 1.04 7.97
CA LYS A 22 -13.65 -0.12 8.77
C LYS A 22 -12.39 0.18 9.57
N GLU A 23 -12.23 -0.47 10.71
CA GLU A 23 -11.00 -0.39 11.50
C GLU A 23 -10.19 -1.69 11.40
N ILE A 24 -8.87 -1.55 11.36
CA ILE A 24 -7.93 -2.67 11.44
C ILE A 24 -6.90 -2.41 12.54
N SER A 25 -6.53 -3.48 13.24
CA SER A 25 -5.50 -3.45 14.28
C SER A 25 -4.11 -3.53 13.66
N LYS A 26 -3.14 -2.81 14.25
CA LYS A 26 -1.71 -2.88 13.89
C LYS A 26 -0.85 -3.62 14.93
N GLN A 27 -1.49 -4.21 15.94
CA GLN A 27 -0.76 -4.73 17.11
C GLN A 27 0.26 -5.81 16.78
N GLN A 28 0.03 -6.60 15.73
CA GLN A 28 0.93 -7.71 15.34
C GLN A 28 1.94 -7.34 14.25
N GLN A 29 1.97 -6.08 13.81
CA GLN A 29 2.88 -5.64 12.75
C GLN A 29 4.37 -5.87 13.11
N SER A 30 4.73 -5.70 14.39
CA SER A 30 6.08 -5.90 14.93
C SER A 30 6.21 -7.15 15.81
N SER A 31 5.36 -8.16 15.62
CA SER A 31 5.47 -9.45 16.30
C SER A 31 6.54 -10.35 15.66
N ASP A 32 6.90 -11.46 16.31
CA ASP A 32 7.85 -12.43 15.74
C ASP A 32 7.19 -13.25 14.62
N TRP A 33 7.40 -12.82 13.37
CA TRP A 33 6.93 -13.51 12.16
C TRP A 33 7.85 -14.65 11.70
N GLY A 34 9.03 -14.81 12.32
CA GLY A 34 9.99 -15.86 11.99
C GLY A 34 9.85 -17.12 12.85
N GLY A 35 8.95 -17.10 13.85
CA GLY A 35 8.67 -18.23 14.72
C GLY A 35 8.14 -19.46 13.96
N ALA A 36 8.40 -20.65 14.51
CA ALA A 36 7.96 -21.91 13.92
C ALA A 36 6.43 -22.04 13.82
N GLU A 37 5.69 -21.40 14.72
CA GLU A 37 4.23 -21.37 14.72
C GLU A 37 3.71 -19.94 14.84
N LEU A 38 2.72 -19.60 14.03
CA LEU A 38 2.01 -18.32 14.11
C LEU A 38 0.86 -18.40 15.13
N SER A 39 0.80 -17.42 16.02
CA SER A 39 -0.33 -17.23 16.94
C SER A 39 -1.62 -16.87 16.20
N ASP A 40 -2.77 -17.12 16.82
CA ASP A 40 -4.07 -16.74 16.25
C ASP A 40 -4.17 -15.23 15.98
N ALA A 41 -3.61 -14.41 16.87
CA ALA A 41 -3.57 -12.96 16.68
C ALA A 41 -2.78 -12.56 15.41
N GLN A 42 -1.66 -13.23 15.11
CA GLN A 42 -0.90 -13.00 13.88
C GLN A 42 -1.69 -13.44 12.64
N ARG A 43 -2.38 -14.57 12.71
CA ARG A 43 -3.24 -15.05 11.61
C ARG A 43 -4.37 -14.07 11.31
N ASP A 44 -5.03 -13.56 12.35
CA ASP A 44 -6.10 -12.56 12.23
C ASP A 44 -5.58 -11.24 11.66
N TYR A 45 -4.39 -10.80 12.08
CA TYR A 45 -3.72 -9.64 11.51
C TYR A 45 -3.43 -9.82 10.02
N ALA A 46 -2.79 -10.94 9.64
CA ALA A 46 -2.44 -11.23 8.25
C ALA A 46 -3.68 -11.29 7.35
N ALA A 47 -4.76 -11.92 7.82
CA ALA A 47 -6.03 -11.95 7.10
C ALA A 47 -6.62 -10.54 6.92
N SER A 48 -6.55 -9.71 7.96
CA SER A 48 -7.09 -8.34 7.94
C SER A 48 -6.31 -7.41 7.01
N ASP A 49 -5.00 -7.63 6.84
CA ASP A 49 -4.13 -6.83 5.97
C ASP A 49 -4.50 -6.97 4.48
N VAL A 50 -5.09 -8.11 4.09
CA VAL A 50 -5.49 -8.38 2.69
C VAL A 50 -7.00 -8.29 2.44
N ARG A 51 -7.82 -8.46 3.48
CA ARG A 51 -9.29 -8.56 3.39
C ARG A 51 -9.95 -7.41 2.64
N TYR A 52 -9.41 -6.20 2.81
CA TYR A 52 -10.04 -4.96 2.32
C TYR A 52 -9.42 -4.41 1.05
N LEU A 53 -8.39 -5.05 0.49
CA LEU A 53 -7.63 -4.52 -0.65
C LEU A 53 -8.52 -4.31 -1.88
N HIS A 54 -9.37 -5.28 -2.23
CA HIS A 54 -10.28 -5.19 -3.37
C HIS A 54 -11.32 -4.07 -3.22
N GLY A 55 -11.87 -3.92 -2.01
CA GLY A 55 -12.84 -2.86 -1.71
C GLY A 55 -12.21 -1.47 -1.84
N MET A 56 -11.00 -1.28 -1.31
CA MET A 56 -10.27 -0.02 -1.48
C MET A 56 -9.89 0.23 -2.95
N HIS A 57 -9.44 -0.81 -3.65
CA HIS A 57 -9.05 -0.72 -5.05
C HIS A 57 -10.21 -0.18 -5.92
N ALA A 58 -11.42 -0.72 -5.76
CA ALA A 58 -12.60 -0.25 -6.49
C ALA A 58 -12.83 1.26 -6.30
N VAL A 59 -12.81 1.73 -5.04
CA VAL A 59 -12.99 3.16 -4.73
C VAL A 59 -11.85 4.03 -5.29
N LEU A 60 -10.61 3.55 -5.24
CA LEU A 60 -9.45 4.30 -5.71
C LEU A 60 -9.42 4.41 -7.24
N VAL A 61 -9.82 3.35 -7.96
CA VAL A 61 -9.94 3.36 -9.44
C VAL A 61 -10.97 4.39 -9.90
N GLU A 62 -12.15 4.42 -9.27
CA GLU A 62 -13.16 5.44 -9.58
C GLU A 62 -12.64 6.86 -9.36
N ARG A 63 -11.93 7.09 -8.25
CA ARG A 63 -11.31 8.39 -7.96
C ARG A 63 -10.22 8.72 -8.99
N LEU A 64 -9.38 7.78 -9.37
CA LEU A 64 -8.34 8.00 -10.39
C LEU A 64 -8.94 8.45 -11.73
N ALA A 65 -10.01 7.78 -12.16
CA ALA A 65 -10.73 8.14 -13.38
C ALA A 65 -11.33 9.54 -13.28
N ARG A 66 -11.98 9.87 -12.15
CA ARG A 66 -12.56 11.21 -11.92
C ARG A 66 -11.52 12.32 -11.94
N GLU A 67 -10.34 12.08 -11.38
CA GLU A 67 -9.24 13.06 -11.36
C GLU A 67 -8.41 13.08 -12.66
N GLY A 68 -8.72 12.22 -13.65
CA GLY A 68 -7.97 12.12 -14.91
C GLY A 68 -6.54 11.58 -14.74
N ARG A 69 -6.29 10.77 -13.71
CA ARG A 69 -4.94 10.30 -13.32
C ARG A 69 -4.70 8.80 -13.52
N THR A 70 -5.64 8.11 -14.17
CA THR A 70 -5.54 6.66 -14.40
C THR A 70 -4.27 6.28 -15.15
N GLU A 71 -3.93 7.00 -16.22
CA GLU A 71 -2.74 6.68 -17.04
C GLU A 71 -1.44 6.83 -16.26
N ILE A 72 -1.31 7.89 -15.45
CA ILE A 72 -0.16 8.10 -14.58
C ILE A 72 -0.06 6.96 -13.56
N ALA A 73 -1.18 6.57 -12.94
CA ALA A 73 -1.20 5.46 -12.00
C ALA A 73 -0.76 4.15 -12.64
N GLN A 74 -1.26 3.85 -13.85
CA GLN A 74 -0.89 2.64 -14.60
C GLN A 74 0.61 2.62 -14.90
N ALA A 75 1.17 3.73 -15.40
CA ALA A 75 2.62 3.82 -15.64
C ALA A 75 3.45 3.60 -14.36
N CYS A 76 2.99 4.11 -13.21
CA CYS A 76 3.62 3.80 -11.92
C CYS A 76 3.55 2.31 -11.56
N PHE A 77 2.41 1.65 -11.80
CA PHE A 77 2.25 0.21 -11.52
C PHE A 77 3.12 -0.64 -12.43
N ASP A 78 3.22 -0.30 -13.72
CA ASP A 78 4.06 -1.00 -14.69
C ASP A 78 5.56 -0.85 -14.36
N PHE A 79 5.96 0.29 -13.80
CA PHE A 79 7.33 0.54 -13.35
C PHE A 79 7.67 -0.14 -12.00
N LEU A 80 6.68 -0.43 -11.16
CA LEU A 80 6.88 -0.91 -9.78
C LEU A 80 7.78 -2.17 -9.69
N PRO A 81 7.68 -3.19 -10.56
CA PRO A 81 8.61 -4.31 -10.56
C PRO A 81 10.06 -3.89 -10.83
N THR A 82 10.27 -2.93 -11.74
CA THR A 82 11.60 -2.40 -12.05
C THR A 82 12.17 -1.64 -10.86
N ARG A 83 11.36 -0.81 -10.18
CA ARG A 83 11.77 -0.13 -8.94
C ARG A 83 12.26 -1.13 -7.87
N ALA A 84 11.53 -2.22 -7.68
CA ALA A 84 11.92 -3.26 -6.73
C ALA A 84 13.26 -3.95 -7.10
N LEU A 85 13.51 -4.17 -8.39
CA LEU A 85 14.81 -4.70 -8.86
C LEU A 85 15.95 -3.69 -8.64
N LEU A 86 15.69 -2.40 -8.84
CA LEU A 86 16.66 -1.34 -8.58
C LEU A 86 17.02 -1.26 -7.08
N ASP A 87 16.04 -1.45 -6.19
CA ASP A 87 16.27 -1.52 -4.74
C ASP A 87 17.23 -2.66 -4.39
N LEU A 88 17.00 -3.86 -4.95
CA LEU A 88 17.90 -5.01 -4.79
C LEU A 88 19.28 -4.79 -5.41
N ALA A 89 19.37 -4.00 -6.47
CA ALA A 89 20.63 -3.65 -7.15
C ALA A 89 21.43 -2.53 -6.44
N GLY A 90 20.97 -2.05 -5.28
CA GLY A 90 21.69 -1.07 -4.47
C GLY A 90 21.25 0.38 -4.66
N TRP A 91 20.07 0.63 -5.23
CA TRP A 91 19.51 1.98 -5.42
C TRP A 91 18.35 2.36 -4.47
N PRO A 92 18.14 1.75 -3.28
CA PRO A 92 16.90 1.93 -2.51
C PRO A 92 16.66 3.38 -2.03
N ASP A 93 17.74 4.11 -1.76
CA ASP A 93 17.67 5.49 -1.24
C ASP A 93 17.88 6.55 -2.33
N HIS A 94 18.05 6.15 -3.59
CA HIS A 94 18.19 7.07 -4.72
C HIS A 94 16.95 7.01 -5.60
N ASP A 95 16.34 8.18 -5.79
CA ASP A 95 15.41 8.37 -6.90
C ASP A 95 16.22 8.31 -8.20
N ILE A 96 15.99 7.27 -8.99
CA ILE A 96 16.73 7.03 -10.25
C ILE A 96 16.47 8.11 -11.31
N PHE A 97 15.47 8.96 -11.09
CA PHE A 97 15.16 10.11 -11.92
C PHE A 97 15.82 11.42 -11.41
N SER A 98 16.44 11.39 -10.23
CA SER A 98 17.17 12.53 -9.66
C SER A 98 18.55 12.68 -10.31
N HIS A 99 19.05 13.92 -10.35
CA HIS A 99 20.42 14.24 -10.73
C HIS A 99 21.41 14.15 -9.55
N GLU A 100 20.88 14.03 -8.33
CA GLU A 100 21.63 13.80 -7.09
C GLU A 100 21.83 12.32 -6.81
#